data_AF-A0A6D2HVY7-F1
#
_entry.id   AF-A0A6D2HVY7-F1
#
_cell.length_a   1.000
_cell.length_b   1.000
_cell.length_c   1.000
_cell.angle_alpha   90.00
_cell.angle_beta   90.00
_cell.angle_gamma   90.00
#
_symmetry.space_group_name_H-M   'P 1'
#
loop_
_entity.id
_entity.type
_entity.pdbx_description
1 polymer ?
#
loop_
_entity_poly.entity_id
_entity_poly.type
_entity_poly.pdbx_seq_one_letter_code
_entity_poly.pdbx_strand_id
1 'polypeptide(L)'
;MNKSLFETIVNGLFKEVAYFQEGRDATGRISISALVKCTAAIRMMAYGCTADQVDEYLRLGDTTAHLCLENFVEGVIFVFGEKYLRRPTADDLQRLLNVAEERGFPGMIGSIDCMHWEWKNCLVSWKGQYTRGSGKPTIVLEA
;
A
#
# COMPACT_ATOMS: atom_id res chain seq x y z
N MET A 1 -5.88 3.06 3.30
CA MET A 1 -6.14 2.24 2.09
C MET A 1 -7.62 2.39 1.71
N ASN A 2 -7.95 2.50 0.43
CA ASN A 2 -9.33 2.59 -0.04
C ASN A 2 -10.06 1.23 0.17
N LYS A 3 -11.35 1.27 0.56
CA LYS A 3 -12.16 0.07 0.83
C LYS A 3 -12.26 -0.85 -0.39
N SER A 4 -12.55 -0.32 -1.58
CA SER A 4 -12.73 -1.11 -2.80
C SER A 4 -11.45 -1.82 -3.22
N LEU A 5 -10.29 -1.16 -3.05
CA LEU A 5 -8.99 -1.78 -3.29
C LEU A 5 -8.76 -2.95 -2.31
N PHE A 6 -9.04 -2.73 -1.03
CA PHE A 6 -8.89 -3.78 -0.02
C PHE A 6 -9.77 -4.99 -0.31
N GLU A 7 -11.05 -4.78 -0.64
CA GLU A 7 -11.97 -5.85 -1.03
C GLU A 7 -11.50 -6.59 -2.29
N THR A 8 -10.94 -5.88 -3.26
CA THR A 8 -10.35 -6.49 -4.47
C THR A 8 -9.20 -7.43 -4.12
N ILE A 9 -8.31 -7.01 -3.23
CA ILE A 9 -7.18 -7.81 -2.77
C ILE A 9 -7.68 -9.06 -2.04
N VAL A 10 -8.58 -8.88 -1.06
CA VAL A 10 -9.13 -9.98 -0.26
C VAL A 10 -9.84 -11.01 -1.15
N ASN A 11 -10.68 -10.56 -2.09
CA ASN A 11 -11.41 -11.45 -2.99
C ASN A 11 -10.48 -12.19 -3.95
N GLY A 12 -9.44 -11.52 -4.47
CA GLY A 12 -8.42 -12.15 -5.31
C GLY A 12 -7.67 -13.26 -4.58
N LEU A 13 -7.21 -12.97 -3.36
CA LEU A 13 -6.52 -13.95 -2.51
C LEU A 13 -7.43 -15.09 -2.08
N PHE A 14 -8.66 -14.79 -1.66
CA PHE A 14 -9.64 -15.83 -1.29
C PHE A 14 -9.91 -16.80 -2.43
N LYS A 15 -10.01 -16.29 -3.67
CA LYS A 15 -10.33 -17.14 -4.82
C LYS A 15 -9.16 -18.01 -5.24
N GLU A 16 -7.95 -17.45 -5.29
CA GLU A 16 -6.80 -18.09 -5.94
C GLU A 16 -5.83 -18.76 -4.95
N VAL A 17 -5.88 -18.42 -3.66
CA VAL A 17 -4.91 -18.90 -2.65
C VAL A 17 -5.63 -19.68 -1.55
N ALA A 18 -5.34 -20.98 -1.48
CA ALA A 18 -5.99 -21.92 -0.54
C ALA A 18 -5.90 -21.47 0.93
N TYR A 19 -4.80 -20.84 1.34
CA TYR A 19 -4.64 -20.34 2.71
C TYR A 19 -5.71 -19.31 3.11
N PHE A 20 -6.21 -18.52 2.17
CA PHE A 20 -7.22 -17.48 2.44
C PHE A 20 -8.65 -18.01 2.34
N GLN A 21 -8.87 -19.19 1.79
CA GLN A 21 -10.19 -19.81 1.75
C GLN A 21 -10.68 -20.18 3.17
N GLU A 22 -12.00 -20.15 3.36
CA GLU A 22 -12.60 -20.55 4.63
C GLU A 22 -12.48 -22.07 4.79
N GLY A 23 -11.58 -22.48 5.69
CA GLY A 23 -11.47 -23.87 6.15
C GLY A 23 -12.08 -24.08 7.53
N ARG A 24 -12.04 -25.33 8.00
CA ARG A 24 -12.25 -25.64 9.43
C ARG A 24 -10.90 -25.82 10.13
N ASP A 25 -10.80 -25.32 11.35
CA ASP A 25 -9.64 -25.56 12.19
C ASP A 25 -9.60 -27.01 12.72
N ALA A 26 -8.52 -27.37 13.43
CA ALA A 26 -8.34 -28.71 14.00
C ALA A 26 -9.44 -29.10 15.02
N THR A 27 -10.22 -28.13 15.52
CA THR A 27 -11.35 -28.34 16.42
C THR A 27 -12.71 -28.36 15.70
N GLY A 28 -12.70 -28.22 14.37
CA GLY A 28 -13.89 -28.21 13.53
C GLY A 28 -14.61 -26.85 13.45
N ARG A 29 -14.06 -25.79 14.03
CA ARG A 29 -14.63 -24.43 13.96
C ARG A 29 -14.22 -23.75 12.66
N ILE A 30 -15.01 -22.77 12.21
CA ILE A 30 -14.64 -21.96 11.04
C ILE A 30 -13.33 -21.25 11.36
N SER A 31 -12.34 -21.47 10.49
CA SER A 31 -11.02 -20.85 10.59
C SER A 31 -11.10 -19.35 10.40
N ILE A 32 -9.99 -18.66 10.73
CA ILE A 32 -9.87 -17.21 10.57
C ILE A 32 -10.15 -16.81 9.11
N SER A 33 -11.02 -15.82 8.93
CA SER A 33 -11.45 -15.36 7.61
C SER A 33 -10.33 -14.67 6.82
N ALA A 34 -10.47 -14.64 5.49
CA ALA A 34 -9.55 -13.94 4.60
C ALA A 34 -9.37 -12.45 4.98
N LEU A 35 -10.45 -11.80 5.42
CA LEU A 35 -10.45 -10.40 5.85
C LEU A 35 -9.49 -10.17 7.01
N VAL A 36 -9.53 -11.02 8.03
CA VAL A 36 -8.68 -10.89 9.22
C VAL A 36 -7.23 -11.22 8.86
N LYS A 37 -6.99 -12.28 8.09
CA LYS A 37 -5.64 -12.66 7.60
C LYS A 37 -4.99 -11.53 6.80
N CYS A 38 -5.72 -10.94 5.85
CA CYS A 38 -5.22 -9.81 5.05
C CYS A 38 -4.98 -8.57 5.90
N THR A 39 -5.86 -8.28 6.86
CA THR A 39 -5.71 -7.13 7.76
C THR A 39 -4.45 -7.26 8.62
N ALA A 40 -4.16 -8.45 9.12
CA ALA A 40 -2.95 -8.74 9.88
C ALA A 40 -1.69 -8.44 9.07
N ALA A 41 -1.58 -9.04 7.87
CA ALA A 41 -0.43 -8.86 6.99
C ALA A 41 -0.21 -7.38 6.61
N ILE A 42 -1.28 -6.68 6.22
CA ILE A 42 -1.19 -5.26 5.82
C ILE A 42 -0.78 -4.38 7.00
N ARG A 43 -1.27 -4.65 8.21
CA ARG A 43 -0.86 -3.88 9.41
C ARG A 43 0.61 -4.11 9.75
N MET A 44 1.08 -5.36 9.70
CA MET A 44 2.51 -5.67 9.93
C MET A 44 3.41 -4.91 8.96
N MET A 45 3.07 -4.91 7.67
CA MET A 45 3.86 -4.19 6.65
C MET A 45 3.75 -2.67 6.78
N ALA A 46 2.55 -2.14 7.07
CA ALA A 46 2.33 -0.69 7.10
C ALA A 46 2.99 -0.02 8.31
N TYR A 47 3.01 -0.69 9.47
CA TYR A 47 3.54 -0.13 10.70
C TYR A 47 4.94 -0.63 11.05
N GLY A 48 5.45 -1.66 10.35
CA GLY A 48 6.70 -2.32 10.71
C GLY A 48 6.65 -2.94 12.10
N CYS A 49 5.45 -3.29 12.57
CA CYS A 49 5.25 -3.85 13.90
C CYS A 49 5.56 -5.34 13.93
N THR A 50 5.99 -5.80 15.10
CA THR A 50 6.13 -7.20 15.43
C THR A 50 4.75 -7.87 15.45
N ALA A 51 4.70 -9.16 15.13
CA ALA A 51 3.45 -9.91 15.04
C ALA A 51 2.72 -10.06 16.38
N ASP A 52 3.42 -9.96 17.51
CA ASP A 52 2.83 -9.91 18.85
C ASP A 52 1.88 -8.71 19.05
N GLN A 53 2.19 -7.54 18.45
CA GLN A 53 1.32 -6.37 18.49
C GLN A 53 0.04 -6.57 17.68
N VAL A 54 0.02 -7.51 16.73
CA VAL A 54 -1.18 -7.86 15.96
C VAL A 54 -2.16 -8.68 16.80
N ASP A 55 -1.68 -9.44 17.79
CA ASP A 55 -2.52 -10.19 18.72
C ASP A 55 -3.43 -9.27 19.54
N GLU A 56 -2.92 -8.12 19.99
CA GLU A 56 -3.70 -7.15 20.77
C GLU A 56 -4.95 -6.67 20.02
N TYR A 57 -4.85 -6.48 18.71
CA TYR A 57 -5.94 -5.94 17.90
C TYR A 57 -6.80 -7.00 17.20
N LEU A 58 -6.19 -8.09 16.74
CA LEU A 58 -6.84 -9.11 15.90
C LEU A 58 -6.96 -10.47 16.60
N ARG A 59 -6.38 -10.62 17.80
CA ARG A 59 -6.34 -11.88 18.58
C ARG A 59 -5.79 -13.04 17.77
N LEU A 60 -4.68 -12.78 17.09
CA LEU A 60 -3.93 -13.75 16.29
C LEU A 60 -2.62 -14.09 16.99
N GLY A 61 -2.38 -15.39 17.18
CA GLY A 61 -1.08 -15.85 17.65
C GLY A 61 0.04 -15.44 16.68
N ASP A 62 1.22 -15.16 17.23
CA ASP A 62 2.40 -14.67 16.51
C ASP A 62 2.72 -15.51 15.25
N THR A 63 2.73 -16.84 15.39
CA THR A 63 2.96 -17.77 14.29
C THR A 63 1.93 -17.65 13.17
N THR A 64 0.67 -17.36 13.52
CA THR A 64 -0.41 -17.18 12.55
C THR A 64 -0.30 -15.84 11.84
N ALA A 65 0.08 -14.77 12.56
CA ALA A 65 0.33 -13.47 11.96
C ALA A 65 1.50 -13.51 10.96
N HIS A 66 2.61 -14.18 11.31
CA HIS A 66 3.72 -14.43 10.39
C HIS A 66 3.28 -15.22 9.16
N LEU A 67 2.55 -16.32 9.34
CA LEU A 67 2.06 -17.13 8.22
C LEU A 67 1.08 -16.35 7.32
N CYS A 68 0.26 -15.48 7.91
CA CYS A 68 -0.59 -14.56 7.14
C CYS A 68 0.25 -13.62 6.29
N LEU A 69 1.33 -13.06 6.83
CA LEU A 69 2.22 -12.16 6.09
C LEU A 69 2.90 -12.88 4.92
N GLU A 70 3.49 -14.06 5.15
CA GLU A 70 4.16 -14.85 4.10
C GLU A 70 3.20 -15.19 2.95
N ASN A 71 2.06 -15.82 3.28
CA ASN A 71 1.06 -16.20 2.28
C ASN A 71 0.44 -14.98 1.59
N PHE A 72 0.33 -13.85 2.29
CA PHE A 72 -0.19 -12.62 1.71
C PHE A 72 0.77 -12.06 0.66
N VAL A 73 2.07 -11.96 0.97
CA VAL A 73 3.04 -11.40 0.03
C VAL A 73 3.16 -12.28 -1.21
N GLU A 74 3.32 -13.60 -1.03
CA GLU A 74 3.38 -14.55 -2.15
C GLU A 74 2.08 -14.54 -2.96
N GLY A 75 0.93 -14.55 -2.27
CA GLY A 75 -0.38 -14.52 -2.92
C GLY A 75 -0.62 -13.22 -3.70
N VAL A 76 -0.22 -12.07 -3.18
CA VAL A 76 -0.36 -10.79 -3.89
C VAL A 76 0.51 -10.77 -5.14
N ILE A 77 1.75 -11.25 -5.06
CA ILE A 77 2.63 -11.38 -6.23
C ILE A 77 2.02 -12.33 -7.26
N PHE A 78 1.50 -13.47 -6.81
CA PHE A 78 0.88 -14.45 -7.70
C PHE A 78 -0.36 -13.90 -8.41
N VAL A 79 -1.29 -13.29 -7.68
CA VAL A 79 -2.59 -12.84 -8.22
C VAL A 79 -2.46 -11.54 -9.01
N PHE A 80 -1.62 -10.61 -8.56
CA PHE A 80 -1.57 -9.25 -9.09
C PHE A 80 -0.25 -8.93 -9.81
N GLY A 81 0.78 -9.77 -9.69
CA GLY A 81 2.11 -9.51 -10.21
C GLY A 81 2.14 -9.31 -11.73
N GLU A 82 1.41 -10.12 -12.49
CA GLU A 82 1.35 -9.95 -13.95
C GLU A 82 0.83 -8.56 -14.36
N LYS A 83 -0.16 -8.04 -13.62
CA LYS A 83 -0.77 -6.75 -13.91
C LYS A 83 0.06 -5.56 -13.44
N TYR A 84 0.68 -5.65 -12.26
CA TYR A 84 1.29 -4.49 -11.58
C TYR A 84 2.81 -4.53 -11.49
N LEU A 85 3.46 -5.69 -11.63
CA LEU A 85 4.94 -5.82 -11.65
C LEU A 85 5.51 -5.91 -13.07
N ARG A 86 4.66 -5.77 -14.10
CA ARG A 86 5.11 -5.65 -15.49
C ARG A 86 5.66 -4.25 -15.80
N ARG A 87 6.38 -4.13 -16.91
CA ARG A 87 6.74 -2.82 -17.47
C ARG A 87 5.46 -2.04 -17.85
N PRO A 88 5.38 -0.74 -17.56
CA PRO A 88 4.27 0.10 -18.01
C PRO A 88 4.11 0.06 -19.53
N THR A 89 2.87 0.05 -20.01
CA THR A 89 2.56 0.19 -21.44
C THR A 89 2.29 1.65 -21.78
N ALA A 90 2.21 1.96 -23.08
CA ALA A 90 1.79 3.28 -23.54
C ALA A 90 0.39 3.66 -23.01
N ASP A 91 -0.51 2.69 -22.86
CA ASP A 91 -1.86 2.92 -22.31
C ASP A 91 -1.83 3.28 -20.83
N ASP A 92 -0.95 2.64 -20.03
CA ASP A 92 -0.78 3.02 -18.62
C ASP A 92 -0.26 4.45 -18.50
N LEU A 93 0.70 4.81 -19.35
CA LEU A 93 1.25 6.16 -19.41
C LEU A 93 0.16 7.18 -19.77
N GLN A 94 -0.62 6.91 -20.82
CA GLN A 94 -1.71 7.79 -21.22
C GLN A 94 -2.75 7.95 -20.09
N ARG A 95 -3.10 6.85 -19.42
CA ARG A 95 -4.01 6.88 -18.28
C ARG A 95 -3.45 7.74 -17.14
N LEU A 96 -2.16 7.63 -16.83
CA LEU A 96 -1.51 8.43 -15.80
C LEU A 96 -1.49 9.92 -16.16
N LEU A 97 -1.18 10.25 -17.41
CA LEU A 97 -1.19 11.63 -17.92
C LEU A 97 -2.59 12.26 -17.85
N ASN A 98 -3.63 11.52 -18.25
CA ASN A 98 -5.00 12.00 -18.17
C ASN A 98 -5.41 12.29 -16.72
N VAL A 99 -5.08 11.41 -15.77
CA VAL A 99 -5.34 11.62 -14.34
C VAL A 99 -4.57 12.83 -13.80
N ALA A 100 -3.32 13.02 -14.23
CA ALA A 100 -2.53 14.18 -13.84
C ALA A 100 -3.11 15.49 -14.40
N GLU A 101 -3.57 15.47 -15.65
CA GLU A 101 -4.24 16.61 -16.29
C GLU A 101 -5.55 16.98 -15.60
N GLU A 102 -6.40 15.99 -15.25
CA GLU A 102 -7.62 16.21 -14.46
C GLU A 102 -7.34 16.85 -13.08
N ARG A 103 -6.17 16.57 -12.50
CA ARG A 103 -5.70 17.18 -11.24
C ARG A 103 -5.04 18.55 -11.44
N GLY A 104 -4.88 19.03 -12.67
CA GLY A 104 -4.27 20.31 -13.01
C GLY A 104 -2.76 20.27 -13.26
N PHE A 105 -2.18 19.07 -13.46
CA PHE A 105 -0.76 18.85 -13.69
C PHE A 105 -0.50 18.19 -15.07
N PRO A 106 -0.73 18.90 -16.18
CA PRO A 106 -0.56 18.34 -17.52
C PRO A 106 0.89 17.94 -17.80
N GLY A 107 1.09 16.75 -18.36
CA GLY A 107 2.40 16.22 -18.75
C GLY A 107 3.19 15.53 -17.62
N MET A 108 2.65 15.44 -16.41
CA MET A 108 3.35 14.89 -15.24
C MET A 108 3.07 13.39 -15.05
N ILE A 109 4.11 12.61 -14.73
CA ILE A 109 4.01 11.15 -14.56
C ILE A 109 4.25 10.77 -13.10
N GLY A 110 3.19 10.82 -12.28
CA GLY A 110 3.20 10.37 -10.88
C GLY A 110 4.15 11.17 -9.96
N SER A 111 4.61 10.56 -8.86
CA SER A 111 5.56 11.18 -7.91
C SER A 111 7.02 11.15 -8.38
N ILE A 112 7.30 10.68 -9.61
CA ILE A 112 8.66 10.66 -10.17
C ILE A 112 9.06 12.09 -10.55
N ASP A 113 8.08 12.91 -10.93
CA ASP A 113 8.26 14.31 -11.31
C ASP A 113 7.94 15.24 -10.13
N CYS A 114 8.39 14.91 -8.91
CA CYS A 114 8.30 15.82 -7.76
C CYS A 114 8.92 17.17 -8.11
N MET A 115 8.10 18.22 -8.18
CA MET A 115 8.60 19.56 -8.42
C MET A 115 8.95 20.22 -7.08
N HIS A 116 10.22 20.60 -6.95
CA HIS A 116 10.68 21.46 -5.86
C HIS A 116 10.38 22.92 -6.21
N TRP A 117 9.35 23.48 -5.59
CA TRP A 117 8.98 24.88 -5.79
C TRP A 117 9.60 25.74 -4.70
N GLU A 118 10.38 26.76 -5.09
CA GLU A 118 10.91 27.75 -4.16
C GLU A 118 9.76 28.52 -3.50
N TRP A 119 9.66 28.40 -2.18
CA TRP A 119 8.63 29.07 -1.40
C TRP A 119 9.10 30.48 -1.04
N LYS A 120 8.92 31.41 -2.00
CA LYS A 120 9.37 32.81 -1.89
C LYS A 120 8.86 33.53 -0.63
N ASN A 121 7.67 33.16 -0.14
CA ASN A 121 7.03 33.75 1.04
C ASN A 121 7.05 32.83 2.28
N CYS A 122 8.00 31.90 2.36
CA CYS A 122 8.14 31.01 3.52
C CYS A 122 8.37 31.82 4.80
N LEU A 123 7.54 31.59 5.83
CA LEU A 123 7.72 32.20 7.15
C LEU A 123 9.08 31.84 7.74
N VAL A 124 9.72 32.79 8.42
CA VAL A 124 11.06 32.60 9.02
C VAL A 124 11.09 31.40 9.96
N SER A 125 10.02 31.18 10.72
CA SER A 125 9.87 30.05 11.63
C SER A 125 9.82 28.68 10.94
N TRP A 126 9.48 28.62 9.65
CA TRP A 126 9.33 27.38 8.87
C TRP A 126 10.52 27.17 7.93
N LYS A 127 11.31 28.22 7.66
CA LYS A 127 12.41 28.21 6.70
C LYS A 127 13.42 27.09 6.94
N GLY A 128 13.76 26.79 8.20
CA GLY A 128 14.70 25.73 8.55
C GLY A 128 14.23 24.33 8.14
N GLN A 129 12.94 24.03 8.29
CA GLN A 129 12.36 22.72 8.00
C GLN A 129 12.27 22.45 6.49
N TYR A 130 12.03 23.50 5.70
CA TYR A 130 11.80 23.40 4.25
C TYR A 130 13.02 23.75 3.40
N THR A 131 14.15 24.13 4.00
CA THR A 131 15.40 24.36 3.27
C THR A 131 16.23 23.09 3.29
N ARG A 132 16.26 22.34 2.18
CA ARG A 132 17.08 21.12 2.03
C ARG A 132 18.00 21.26 0.82
N GLY A 133 19.31 21.22 1.04
CA GLY A 133 20.35 21.17 0.00
C GLY A 133 20.54 22.43 -0.87
N SER A 134 19.48 23.15 -1.24
CA SER A 134 19.48 24.27 -2.20
C SER A 134 19.67 25.66 -1.58
N GLY A 135 19.74 25.76 -0.24
CA GLY A 135 19.85 27.04 0.49
C GLY A 135 18.58 27.91 0.48
N LYS A 136 17.53 27.48 -0.22
CA LYS A 136 16.23 28.13 -0.33
C LYS A 136 15.13 27.22 0.23
N PRO A 137 14.10 27.77 0.90
CA PRO A 137 12.97 26.97 1.33
C PRO A 137 12.20 26.49 0.10
N THR A 138 12.07 25.17 -0.07
CA THR A 138 11.30 24.58 -1.16
C THR A 138 10.17 23.72 -0.61
N ILE A 139 8.98 23.84 -1.18
CA ILE A 139 7.89 22.88 -0.96
C ILE A 139 7.98 21.84 -2.08
N VAL A 140 7.93 20.58 -1.70
CA VAL A 140 7.73 19.49 -2.66
C VAL A 140 6.23 19.37 -2.85
N LEU A 141 5.78 19.59 -4.08
CA LEU A 141 4.41 19.25 -4.45
C LEU A 141 4.44 17.82 -4.98
N GLU A 142 3.82 16.93 -4.23
CA GLU A 142 3.51 15.57 -4.65
C GLU A 142 2.08 15.54 -5.19
N ALA A 143 1.85 14.75 -6.23
CA ALA A 143 0.60 14.69 -6.99
C ALA A 143 -0.36 13.58 -6.56
#